data_AF-A0A9N9FSA2-F1
#
_entry.id   AF-A0A9N9FSA2-F1
#
_cell.length_a   1.000
_cell.length_b   1.000
_cell.length_c   1.000
_cell.angle_alpha   90.00
_cell.angle_beta   90.00
_cell.angle_gamma   90.00
#
_symmetry.space_group_name_H-M   'P 1'
#
loop_
_entity.id
_entity.type
_entity.pdbx_description
1 polymer ?
#
loop_
_entity_poly.entity_id
_entity_poly.type
_entity_poly.pdbx_seq_one_letter_code
_entity_poly.pdbx_strand_id
1 'polypeptide(L)'
;MKNNSQERLSEKFKQLHGFNGLLHMQDSYNRIYDIMSGVIDAVKNFGIPYSEDFNGERQNGFTNQERRRCSLAEGYLKDALKKVELHSGSGPYKFGKIVVIDIKSYAHVLDIIWDDENKKENIAISVRYFCNGTVHEAFIAPKGEIILCGEAINSPQILMLSCIGPKENLKANNIKVCKELPVGKNLSDHQSCLFSAKANPNIIHHWSSRPEIGILYKANSTNGDEISNEDWEKFVVKRTTTAFHPYGTVKMAPEFKNGVVNYRLQVYSMKNLRVVDVSIFPYIPSRNTNVPTAMVSWRASQLIIEDYTKKIE
;
A
#
# COMPACT_ATOMS: atom_id res chain seq x y z
N MET A 1 13.28 1.53 20.01
CA MET A 1 12.51 2.79 19.87
C MET A 1 11.10 2.53 20.40
N LYS A 2 10.52 3.43 21.19
CA LYS A 2 9.11 3.30 21.61
C LYS A 2 8.21 3.83 20.48
N ASN A 3 7.14 3.13 20.13
CA ASN A 3 6.19 3.59 19.11
C ASN A 3 5.38 4.78 19.66
N ASN A 4 5.10 5.79 18.83
CA ASN A 4 4.36 7.00 19.22
C ASN A 4 4.92 7.70 20.48
N SER A 5 6.25 7.88 20.55
CA SER A 5 6.89 8.56 21.68
C SER A 5 6.68 10.09 21.61
N GLN A 6 5.67 10.60 22.31
CA GLN A 6 5.53 12.01 22.66
C GLN A 6 5.77 12.22 24.16
N GLU A 7 6.30 13.39 24.56
CA GLU A 7 6.58 13.71 25.96
C GLU A 7 5.32 13.83 26.83
N ARG A 8 4.16 14.17 26.24
CA ARG A 8 2.84 14.21 26.90
C ARG A 8 1.72 13.74 25.97
N LEU A 9 1.22 12.54 26.20
CA LEU A 9 0.12 11.95 25.41
C LEU A 9 -1.23 12.30 26.04
N SER A 10 -2.10 12.98 25.29
CA SER A 10 -3.49 13.21 25.71
C SER A 10 -4.27 11.89 25.75
N GLU A 11 -5.35 11.84 26.54
CA GLU A 11 -6.19 10.63 26.62
C GLU A 11 -6.86 10.31 25.28
N LYS A 12 -7.26 11.35 24.54
CA LYS A 12 -7.79 11.23 23.18
C LYS A 12 -6.79 10.61 22.21
N PHE A 13 -5.52 11.00 22.30
CA PHE A 13 -4.45 10.40 21.49
C PHE A 13 -4.30 8.91 21.82
N LYS A 14 -4.27 8.53 23.09
CA LYS A 14 -4.14 7.11 23.47
C LYS A 14 -5.28 6.22 22.96
N GLN A 15 -6.49 6.77 22.80
CA GLN A 15 -7.64 6.02 22.28
C GLN A 15 -7.55 5.72 20.78
N LEU A 16 -6.83 6.55 20.02
CA LEU A 16 -6.76 6.47 18.56
C LEU A 16 -5.47 5.83 18.04
N HIS A 17 -4.48 5.64 18.91
CA HIS A 17 -3.14 5.20 18.54
C HIS A 17 -2.72 3.93 19.26
N GLY A 18 -2.06 3.02 18.53
CA GLY A 18 -1.43 1.83 19.10
C GLY A 18 0.00 2.09 19.56
N PHE A 19 0.42 1.47 20.65
CA PHE A 19 1.78 1.66 21.23
C PHE A 19 2.69 0.43 21.11
N ASN A 20 2.12 -0.72 20.72
CA ASN A 20 2.82 -2.01 20.68
C ASN A 20 2.93 -2.59 19.25
N GLY A 21 2.57 -1.80 18.23
CA GLY A 21 2.63 -2.22 16.83
C GLY A 21 4.07 -2.23 16.29
N LEU A 22 4.32 -3.10 15.30
CA LEU A 22 5.61 -3.26 14.63
C LEU A 22 5.94 -2.13 13.64
N LEU A 23 4.92 -1.42 13.15
CA LEU A 23 5.12 -0.21 12.34
C LEU A 23 5.30 0.98 13.29
N HIS A 24 6.54 1.49 13.38
CA HIS A 24 6.86 2.61 14.23
C HIS A 24 6.48 3.94 13.57
N MET A 25 5.62 4.69 14.26
CA MET A 25 5.21 6.05 13.90
C MET A 25 5.74 7.01 14.97
N GLN A 26 6.16 8.19 14.51
CA GLN A 26 6.62 9.27 15.37
C GLN A 26 6.30 10.60 14.69
N ASP A 27 6.08 11.64 15.50
CA ASP A 27 6.00 12.98 14.96
C ASP A 27 7.36 13.45 14.45
N SER A 28 7.34 14.42 13.54
CA SER A 28 8.53 15.20 13.24
C SER A 28 9.01 15.94 14.49
N TYR A 29 10.32 15.97 14.70
CA TYR A 29 10.90 16.82 15.73
C TYR A 29 10.65 18.30 15.40
N ASN A 30 10.24 19.05 16.43
CA ASN A 30 9.86 20.46 16.36
C ASN A 30 11.00 21.36 15.83
N ARG A 31 10.63 22.34 14.98
CA ARG A 31 11.39 23.57 14.63
C ARG A 31 12.66 23.44 13.76
N ILE A 32 12.76 22.45 12.87
CA ILE A 32 13.88 22.42 11.91
C ILE A 32 13.72 23.48 10.80
N TYR A 33 12.48 23.88 10.48
CA TYR A 33 12.21 24.82 9.38
C TYR A 33 11.32 25.98 9.84
N ASP A 34 11.89 27.18 9.93
CA ASP A 34 11.18 28.41 10.33
C ASP A 34 10.03 28.79 9.37
N ILE A 35 10.06 28.29 8.13
CA ILE A 35 8.97 28.51 7.17
C ILE A 35 7.67 27.80 7.59
N MET A 36 7.76 26.67 8.31
CA MET A 36 6.60 25.83 8.62
C MET A 36 5.74 26.43 9.74
N SER A 37 6.35 27.10 10.71
CA SER A 37 5.61 27.89 11.70
C SER A 37 4.86 29.04 11.02
N GLY A 38 5.51 29.75 10.10
CA GLY A 38 4.86 30.80 9.32
C GLY A 38 3.64 30.30 8.52
N VAL A 39 3.75 29.13 7.89
CA VAL A 39 2.61 28.50 7.19
C VAL A 39 1.48 28.14 8.16
N ILE A 40 1.79 27.55 9.31
CA ILE A 40 0.79 27.19 10.32
C ILE A 40 0.04 28.44 10.81
N ASP A 41 0.76 29.53 11.10
CA ASP A 41 0.16 30.77 11.57
C ASP A 41 -0.71 31.42 10.49
N ALA A 42 -0.27 31.43 9.24
CA ALA A 42 -1.07 31.89 8.11
C ALA A 42 -2.38 31.11 7.99
N VAL A 43 -2.32 29.76 8.03
CA VAL A 43 -3.48 28.87 7.94
C VAL A 43 -4.47 29.11 9.09
N LYS A 44 -3.97 29.32 10.32
CA LYS A 44 -4.81 29.69 11.47
C LYS A 44 -5.51 31.03 11.27
N ASN A 45 -4.82 32.04 10.72
CA ASN A 45 -5.41 33.34 10.42
C ASN A 45 -6.53 33.26 9.37
N PHE A 46 -6.48 32.28 8.47
CA PHE A 46 -7.56 31.97 7.52
C PHE A 46 -8.72 31.18 8.14
N GLY A 47 -8.70 30.89 9.46
CA GLY A 47 -9.76 30.16 10.15
C GLY A 47 -9.76 28.65 9.91
N ILE A 48 -8.71 28.10 9.29
CA ILE A 48 -8.58 26.66 9.09
C ILE A 48 -8.17 26.02 10.43
N PRO A 49 -8.90 25.00 10.92
CA PRO A 49 -8.59 24.36 12.19
C PRO A 49 -7.19 23.74 12.20
N TYR A 50 -6.43 24.03 13.25
CA TYR A 50 -5.16 23.37 13.54
C TYR A 50 -5.39 22.06 14.29
N SER A 51 -4.68 21.00 13.90
CA SER A 51 -4.64 19.72 14.61
C SER A 51 -3.19 19.41 14.98
N GLU A 52 -2.97 19.02 16.24
CA GLU A 52 -1.70 18.49 16.74
C GLU A 52 -1.54 16.99 16.45
N ASP A 53 -2.63 16.30 16.12
CA ASP A 53 -2.66 14.88 15.80
C ASP A 53 -3.22 14.64 14.38
N PHE A 54 -2.33 14.31 13.44
CA PHE A 54 -2.67 14.07 12.03
C PHE A 54 -3.41 12.76 11.79
N ASN A 55 -3.23 11.78 12.68
CA ASN A 55 -3.91 10.49 12.63
C ASN A 55 -5.05 10.41 13.66
N GLY A 56 -5.44 11.54 14.24
CA GLY A 56 -6.55 11.64 15.18
C GLY A 56 -7.91 11.51 14.51
N GLU A 57 -8.97 11.81 15.27
CA GLU A 57 -10.37 11.69 14.82
C GLU A 57 -10.62 12.48 13.52
N ARG A 58 -10.11 13.72 13.55
CA ARG A 58 -9.89 14.70 12.47
C ARG A 58 -8.62 14.48 11.66
N GLN A 59 -8.60 13.63 10.64
CA GLN A 59 -7.46 13.63 9.71
C GLN A 59 -7.57 14.83 8.74
N ASN A 60 -7.25 16.04 9.20
CA ASN A 60 -7.14 17.29 8.41
C ASN A 60 -5.87 18.05 8.90
N GLY A 61 -4.89 18.33 8.04
CA GLY A 61 -3.66 19.05 8.45
C GLY A 61 -2.45 18.86 7.53
N PHE A 62 -1.36 19.59 7.82
CA PHE A 62 -0.09 19.64 7.07
C PHE A 62 1.11 19.33 7.97
N THR A 63 2.17 18.63 7.48
CA THR A 63 3.28 18.14 8.34
C THR A 63 4.64 17.95 7.63
N ASN A 64 5.69 17.72 8.43
CA ASN A 64 7.10 17.46 8.08
C ASN A 64 7.56 16.03 8.45
N GLN A 65 8.74 15.59 7.98
CA GLN A 65 9.30 14.26 8.27
C GLN A 65 10.81 14.33 8.58
N GLU A 66 11.28 13.69 9.68
CA GLU A 66 12.44 12.75 9.66
C GLU A 66 12.94 12.24 11.04
N ARG A 67 13.41 10.97 11.03
CA ARG A 67 14.83 10.59 11.30
C ARG A 67 15.25 9.14 10.98
N ARG A 68 14.38 8.31 10.38
CA ARG A 68 14.70 7.16 9.49
C ARG A 68 13.39 6.51 9.03
N ARG A 69 13.36 5.95 7.83
CA ARG A 69 12.18 5.24 7.31
C ARG A 69 11.98 3.91 8.06
N CYS A 70 10.81 3.70 8.67
CA CYS A 70 10.34 2.36 9.08
C CYS A 70 9.49 1.80 7.94
N SER A 71 10.08 0.93 7.10
CA SER A 71 9.32 0.24 6.04
C SER A 71 8.54 -0.94 6.62
N LEU A 72 7.54 -1.45 5.89
CA LEU A 72 6.85 -2.69 6.28
C LEU A 72 7.81 -3.89 6.36
N ALA A 73 8.85 -3.92 5.53
CA ALA A 73 9.91 -4.93 5.63
C ALA A 73 10.73 -4.77 6.93
N GLU A 74 11.07 -3.54 7.31
CA GLU A 74 11.76 -3.26 8.57
C GLU A 74 10.93 -3.68 9.79
N GLY A 75 9.63 -3.36 9.79
CA GLY A 75 8.73 -3.65 10.91
C GLY A 75 8.32 -5.12 10.99
N TYR A 76 7.79 -5.69 9.90
CA TYR A 76 7.16 -7.01 9.91
C TYR A 76 8.07 -8.13 9.42
N LEU A 77 8.78 -7.93 8.30
CA LEU A 77 9.59 -9.02 7.72
C LEU A 77 10.78 -9.36 8.61
N LYS A 78 11.51 -8.35 9.12
CA LYS A 78 12.60 -8.58 10.09
C LYS A 78 12.10 -9.24 11.38
N ASP A 79 10.93 -8.86 11.87
CA ASP A 79 10.34 -9.49 13.07
C ASP A 79 9.98 -10.96 12.79
N ALA A 80 9.37 -11.23 11.65
CA ALA A 80 9.01 -12.59 11.23
C ALA A 80 10.26 -13.48 11.07
N LEU A 81 11.35 -12.95 10.51
CA LEU A 81 12.62 -13.66 10.36
C LEU A 81 13.29 -14.04 11.69
N LYS A 82 13.06 -13.28 12.78
CA LYS A 82 13.55 -13.63 14.12
C LYS A 82 12.82 -14.83 14.74
N LYS A 83 11.58 -15.09 14.30
CA LYS A 83 10.74 -16.19 14.82
C LYS A 83 11.10 -17.55 14.20
N VAL A 84 12.08 -17.58 13.29
CA VAL A 84 12.65 -18.80 12.74
C VAL A 84 13.65 -19.36 13.76
N GLU A 85 13.15 -20.02 14.81
CA GLU A 85 13.97 -20.83 15.71
C GLU A 85 13.71 -22.31 15.45
N LEU A 86 14.78 -23.07 15.16
CA LEU A 86 14.77 -24.52 15.24
C LEU A 86 14.71 -24.91 16.72
N HIS A 87 13.56 -25.39 17.19
CA HIS A 87 13.47 -25.96 18.52
C HIS A 87 14.08 -27.36 18.52
N SER A 88 15.22 -27.53 19.21
CA SER A 88 15.77 -28.83 19.58
C SER A 88 14.85 -29.48 20.63
N GLY A 89 13.88 -30.28 20.19
CA GLY A 89 13.04 -31.04 21.11
C GLY A 89 13.85 -32.13 21.83
N SER A 90 13.81 -32.15 23.16
CA SER A 90 14.25 -33.29 23.96
C SER A 90 13.21 -34.41 23.91
N GLY A 91 13.37 -35.35 22.97
CA GLY A 91 12.56 -36.59 22.86
C GLY A 91 12.65 -37.28 21.49
N PRO A 92 12.42 -38.60 21.38
CA PRO A 92 12.79 -39.39 20.20
C PRO A 92 11.89 -39.18 18.96
N TYR A 93 10.70 -38.58 19.10
CA TYR A 93 9.80 -38.25 17.99
C TYR A 93 8.96 -37.02 18.33
N LYS A 94 9.34 -35.81 17.89
CA LYS A 94 8.46 -34.63 17.91
C LYS A 94 8.76 -33.70 16.72
N PHE A 95 7.79 -33.55 15.82
CA PHE A 95 7.78 -32.45 14.85
C PHE A 95 7.14 -31.22 15.50
N GLY A 96 7.93 -30.18 15.73
CA GLY A 96 7.47 -28.87 16.18
C GLY A 96 7.01 -27.97 15.03
N LYS A 97 6.36 -26.85 15.38
CA LYS A 97 5.87 -25.84 14.42
C LYS A 97 7.06 -25.10 13.80
N ILE A 98 7.46 -25.47 12.58
CA ILE A 98 8.51 -24.76 11.83
C ILE A 98 7.83 -23.64 11.03
N VAL A 99 8.12 -22.38 11.36
CA VAL A 99 7.79 -21.25 10.48
C VAL A 99 9.00 -21.02 9.59
N VAL A 100 8.95 -21.52 8.35
CA VAL A 100 9.98 -21.24 7.34
C VAL A 100 9.55 -20.03 6.53
N ILE A 101 10.40 -19.00 6.48
CA ILE A 101 10.22 -17.87 5.56
C ILE A 101 11.31 -18.00 4.50
N ASP A 102 10.91 -18.32 3.27
CA ASP A 102 11.78 -18.25 2.08
C ASP A 102 11.49 -16.93 1.36
N ILE A 103 12.54 -16.15 1.10
CA ILE A 103 12.44 -14.82 0.47
C ILE A 103 13.27 -14.85 -0.80
N LYS A 104 12.62 -14.59 -1.93
CA LYS A 104 13.28 -14.45 -3.23
C LYS A 104 13.18 -13.01 -3.71
N SER A 105 14.29 -12.29 -3.64
CA SER A 105 14.45 -10.98 -4.28
C SER A 105 14.76 -11.15 -5.77
N TYR A 106 14.45 -10.13 -6.56
CA TYR A 106 14.65 -10.15 -8.03
C TYR A 106 13.90 -11.29 -8.74
N ALA A 107 12.81 -11.76 -8.13
CA ALA A 107 11.89 -12.74 -8.67
C ALA A 107 10.61 -12.03 -9.15
N HIS A 108 10.32 -12.12 -10.45
CA HIS A 108 9.13 -11.52 -11.05
C HIS A 108 8.10 -12.61 -11.34
N VAL A 109 6.97 -12.60 -10.64
CA VAL A 109 5.86 -13.54 -10.89
C VAL A 109 5.26 -13.24 -12.27
N LEU A 110 5.14 -14.29 -13.08
CA LEU A 110 4.63 -14.23 -14.45
C LEU A 110 3.13 -14.53 -14.46
N ASP A 111 2.72 -15.62 -13.81
CA ASP A 111 1.33 -16.07 -13.70
C ASP A 111 1.16 -17.18 -12.66
N ILE A 112 -0.09 -17.64 -12.54
CA ILE A 112 -0.55 -18.72 -11.67
C ILE A 112 -0.79 -19.98 -12.52
N ILE A 113 -0.33 -21.12 -12.01
CA ILE A 113 -0.63 -22.45 -12.53
C ILE A 113 -1.86 -23.01 -11.81
N TRP A 114 -2.76 -23.57 -12.61
CA TRP A 114 -4.02 -24.16 -12.18
C TRP A 114 -3.95 -25.69 -12.17
N ASP A 115 -4.76 -26.33 -11.32
CA ASP A 115 -4.98 -27.77 -11.33
C ASP A 115 -5.77 -28.20 -12.59
N ASP A 116 -5.06 -28.79 -13.55
CA ASP A 116 -5.66 -29.30 -14.80
C ASP A 116 -6.37 -30.66 -14.64
N GLU A 117 -6.15 -31.38 -13.54
CA GLU A 117 -6.84 -32.65 -13.25
C GLU A 117 -8.29 -32.38 -12.86
N ASN A 118 -8.52 -31.34 -12.05
CA ASN A 118 -9.85 -30.93 -11.63
C ASN A 118 -10.46 -29.84 -12.54
N LYS A 119 -10.88 -30.24 -13.75
CA LYS A 119 -11.47 -29.32 -14.74
C LYS A 119 -12.78 -28.62 -14.34
N LYS A 120 -13.39 -28.98 -13.21
CA LYS A 120 -14.65 -28.37 -12.74
C LYS A 120 -14.42 -27.11 -11.92
N GLU A 121 -13.22 -26.91 -11.38
CA GLU A 121 -12.92 -25.82 -10.46
C GLU A 121 -11.58 -25.17 -10.82
N ASN A 122 -11.49 -23.85 -10.70
CA ASN A 122 -10.22 -23.16 -10.88
C ASN A 122 -9.44 -23.20 -9.56
N ILE A 123 -8.60 -24.21 -9.37
CA ILE A 123 -7.78 -24.38 -8.15
C ILE A 123 -6.35 -23.93 -8.44
N ALA A 124 -5.91 -22.85 -7.80
CA ALA A 124 -4.53 -22.39 -7.91
C ALA A 124 -3.59 -23.33 -7.12
N ILE A 125 -2.48 -23.76 -7.74
CA ILE A 125 -1.54 -24.73 -7.14
C ILE A 125 -0.08 -24.27 -7.15
N SER A 126 0.29 -23.33 -8.02
CA SER A 126 1.68 -22.86 -8.12
C SER A 126 1.74 -21.47 -8.77
N VAL A 127 2.86 -20.78 -8.60
CA VAL A 127 3.20 -19.59 -9.37
C VAL A 127 4.41 -19.85 -10.25
N ARG A 128 4.42 -19.29 -11.47
CA ARG A 128 5.63 -19.19 -12.30
C ARG A 128 6.29 -17.85 -12.07
N TYR A 129 7.61 -17.85 -11.95
CA TYR A 129 8.35 -16.61 -11.79
C TYR A 129 9.69 -16.64 -12.52
N PHE A 130 10.13 -15.48 -13.01
CA PHE A 130 11.44 -15.30 -13.59
C PHE A 130 12.43 -14.83 -12.52
N CYS A 131 13.56 -15.51 -12.39
CA CYS A 131 14.63 -15.14 -11.47
C CYS A 131 15.98 -15.70 -11.97
N ASN A 132 17.05 -14.91 -11.84
CA ASN A 132 18.41 -15.32 -12.24
C ASN A 132 18.52 -15.80 -13.70
N GLY A 133 17.80 -15.17 -14.63
CA GLY A 133 17.87 -15.49 -16.05
C GLY A 133 17.01 -16.68 -16.50
N THR A 134 16.32 -17.36 -15.58
CA THR A 134 15.50 -18.54 -15.89
C THR A 134 14.10 -18.46 -15.26
N VAL A 135 13.18 -19.29 -15.76
CA VAL A 135 11.82 -19.43 -15.23
C VAL A 135 11.80 -20.58 -14.24
N HIS A 136 11.11 -20.36 -13.11
CA HIS A 136 10.96 -21.29 -12.00
C HIS A 136 9.48 -21.42 -11.64
N GLU A 137 9.15 -22.49 -10.91
CA GLU A 137 7.82 -22.73 -10.37
C GLU A 137 7.89 -22.89 -8.85
N ALA A 138 6.91 -22.35 -8.13
CA ALA A 138 6.79 -22.50 -6.69
C ALA A 138 5.39 -23.00 -6.31
N PHE A 139 5.31 -24.27 -5.92
CA PHE A 139 4.08 -24.95 -5.54
C PHE A 139 3.65 -24.60 -4.11
N ILE A 140 2.34 -24.46 -3.91
CA ILE A 140 1.78 -24.27 -2.57
C ILE A 140 1.87 -25.56 -1.75
N ALA A 141 2.04 -25.44 -0.44
CA ALA A 141 1.92 -26.56 0.48
C ALA A 141 0.46 -27.09 0.51
N PRO A 142 0.21 -28.33 0.97
CA PRO A 142 -1.15 -28.80 1.25
C PRO A 142 -1.92 -27.80 2.11
N LYS A 143 -3.15 -27.46 1.72
CA LYS A 143 -4.01 -26.43 2.36
C LYS A 143 -3.50 -24.98 2.24
N GLY A 144 -2.38 -24.74 1.56
CA GLY A 144 -1.84 -23.43 1.26
C GLY A 144 -2.71 -22.63 0.29
N GLU A 145 -2.30 -21.39 0.04
CA GLU A 145 -2.95 -20.47 -0.90
C GLU A 145 -1.94 -19.47 -1.45
N ILE A 146 -2.24 -18.92 -2.63
CA ILE A 146 -1.51 -17.86 -3.29
C ILE A 146 -2.13 -16.52 -2.87
N ILE A 147 -1.29 -15.58 -2.46
CA ILE A 147 -1.71 -14.23 -2.06
C ILE A 147 -0.96 -13.23 -2.94
N LEU A 148 -1.69 -12.51 -3.78
CA LEU A 148 -1.12 -11.44 -4.61
C LEU A 148 -1.05 -10.14 -3.81
N CYS A 149 0.13 -9.54 -3.79
CA CYS A 149 0.42 -8.26 -3.13
C CYS A 149 1.19 -7.31 -4.07
N GLY A 150 0.83 -7.31 -5.37
CA GLY A 150 1.46 -6.55 -6.44
C GLY A 150 0.90 -5.12 -6.63
N GLU A 151 0.14 -4.62 -5.66
CA GLU A 151 -0.49 -3.29 -5.68
C GLU A 151 -1.45 -3.09 -6.87
N ALA A 152 -1.89 -1.85 -7.08
CA ALA A 152 -2.89 -1.51 -8.10
C ALA A 152 -2.44 -1.75 -9.55
N ILE A 153 -1.16 -2.01 -9.79
CA ILE A 153 -0.62 -2.17 -11.14
C ILE A 153 -0.30 -3.64 -11.44
N ASN A 154 0.46 -4.34 -10.57
CA ASN A 154 0.92 -5.69 -10.89
C ASN A 154 -0.08 -6.78 -10.51
N SER A 155 -0.83 -6.63 -9.42
CA SER A 155 -1.87 -7.60 -9.04
C SER A 155 -2.90 -7.84 -10.16
N PRO A 156 -3.52 -6.80 -10.78
CA PRO A 156 -4.43 -7.04 -11.90
C PRO A 156 -3.73 -7.61 -13.13
N GLN A 157 -2.46 -7.25 -13.38
CA GLN A 157 -1.69 -7.81 -14.50
C GLN A 157 -1.48 -9.32 -14.33
N ILE A 158 -1.04 -9.77 -13.14
CA ILE A 158 -0.85 -11.19 -12.84
C ILE A 158 -2.17 -11.94 -12.98
N LEU A 159 -3.29 -11.39 -12.49
CA LEU A 159 -4.61 -11.99 -12.68
C LEU A 159 -4.97 -12.15 -14.16
N MET A 160 -4.75 -11.11 -14.98
CA MET A 160 -5.04 -11.18 -16.42
C MET A 160 -4.16 -12.19 -17.14
N LEU A 161 -2.85 -12.20 -16.87
CA LEU A 161 -1.92 -13.22 -17.39
C LEU A 161 -2.31 -14.64 -16.93
N SER A 162 -2.92 -14.74 -15.74
CA SER A 162 -3.45 -15.96 -15.16
C SER A 162 -4.91 -16.23 -15.53
N CYS A 163 -5.35 -15.85 -16.74
CA CYS A 163 -6.69 -16.11 -17.29
C CYS A 163 -7.91 -15.48 -16.58
N ILE A 164 -7.71 -14.46 -15.74
CA ILE A 164 -8.78 -13.79 -14.97
C ILE A 164 -8.84 -12.30 -15.32
N GLY A 165 -9.94 -11.86 -15.94
CA GLY A 165 -10.08 -10.45 -16.32
C GLY A 165 -11.11 -10.20 -17.41
N PRO A 166 -11.10 -9.00 -18.03
CA PRO A 166 -12.07 -8.65 -19.07
C PRO A 166 -11.91 -9.57 -20.29
N LYS A 167 -12.98 -10.25 -20.69
CA LYS A 167 -12.95 -11.29 -21.73
C LYS A 167 -12.33 -10.84 -23.05
N GLU A 168 -12.70 -9.65 -23.52
CA GLU A 168 -12.17 -9.11 -24.78
C GLU A 168 -10.69 -8.75 -24.69
N ASN A 169 -10.22 -8.27 -23.51
CA ASN A 169 -8.79 -8.01 -23.30
C ASN A 169 -7.97 -9.31 -23.29
N LEU A 170 -8.46 -10.35 -22.61
CA LEU A 170 -7.79 -11.65 -22.58
C LEU A 170 -7.72 -12.28 -23.97
N LYS A 171 -8.83 -12.30 -24.71
CA LYS A 171 -8.88 -12.81 -26.09
C LYS A 171 -7.94 -12.07 -27.03
N ALA A 172 -7.90 -10.74 -26.96
CA ALA A 172 -7.01 -9.92 -27.79
C ALA A 172 -5.51 -10.23 -27.56
N ASN A 173 -5.17 -10.80 -26.40
CA ASN A 173 -3.81 -11.21 -26.04
C ASN A 173 -3.60 -12.74 -26.13
N ASN A 174 -4.52 -13.49 -26.76
CA ASN A 174 -4.47 -14.94 -26.87
C ASN A 174 -4.42 -15.69 -25.52
N ILE A 175 -5.01 -15.11 -24.47
CA ILE A 175 -5.10 -15.72 -23.14
C ILE A 175 -6.47 -16.40 -22.98
N LYS A 176 -6.47 -17.65 -22.52
CA LYS A 176 -7.69 -18.38 -22.14
C LYS A 176 -8.48 -17.56 -21.11
N VAL A 177 -9.80 -17.63 -21.16
CA VAL A 177 -10.66 -16.99 -20.13
C VAL A 177 -11.11 -18.05 -19.14
N CYS A 178 -10.53 -18.06 -17.94
CA CYS A 178 -10.98 -18.92 -16.84
C CYS A 178 -12.16 -18.29 -16.11
N LYS A 179 -12.13 -16.96 -15.95
CA LYS A 179 -13.25 -16.19 -15.42
C LYS A 179 -13.21 -14.76 -15.94
N GLU A 180 -14.36 -14.31 -16.41
CA GLU A 180 -14.56 -12.90 -16.73
C GLU A 180 -14.83 -12.11 -15.45
N LEU A 181 -13.95 -11.17 -15.13
CA LEU A 181 -14.07 -10.22 -14.01
C LEU A 181 -13.57 -8.84 -14.45
N PRO A 182 -14.02 -7.73 -13.82
CA PRO A 182 -13.61 -6.38 -14.17
C PRO A 182 -12.20 -6.03 -13.64
N VAL A 183 -11.25 -6.95 -13.74
CA VAL A 183 -9.84 -6.76 -13.35
C VAL A 183 -9.23 -5.62 -14.16
N GLY A 184 -8.45 -4.77 -13.49
CA GLY A 184 -7.80 -3.60 -14.09
C GLY A 184 -8.74 -2.42 -14.34
N LYS A 185 -10.04 -2.54 -14.05
CA LYS A 185 -10.99 -1.41 -14.08
C LYS A 185 -10.93 -0.64 -12.77
N ASN A 186 -11.50 0.57 -12.74
CA ASN A 186 -11.54 1.41 -11.52
C ASN A 186 -10.14 1.81 -11.00
N LEU A 187 -9.14 1.89 -11.89
CA LEU A 187 -7.85 2.51 -11.56
C LEU A 187 -8.07 4.00 -11.29
N SER A 188 -7.73 4.41 -10.07
CA SER A 188 -7.83 5.79 -9.62
C SER A 188 -6.62 6.12 -8.74
N ASP A 189 -6.38 7.40 -8.54
CA ASP A 189 -5.27 7.94 -7.73
C ASP A 189 -5.71 9.26 -7.09
N HIS A 190 -4.97 9.70 -6.07
CA HIS A 190 -5.04 11.09 -5.63
C HIS A 190 -4.38 11.98 -6.69
N GLN A 191 -5.06 13.05 -7.06
CA GLN A 191 -4.49 14.06 -7.93
C GLN A 191 -3.60 14.99 -7.09
N SER A 192 -2.36 15.18 -7.54
CA SER A 192 -1.43 16.11 -6.92
C SER A 192 -1.12 17.26 -7.88
N CYS A 193 -1.13 18.49 -7.38
CA CYS A 193 -0.68 19.66 -8.12
C CYS A 193 0.42 20.34 -7.32
N LEU A 194 1.62 20.44 -7.90
CA LEU A 194 2.75 21.04 -7.21
C LEU A 194 2.74 22.55 -7.37
N PHE A 195 2.65 23.24 -6.23
CA PHE A 195 2.91 24.67 -6.13
C PHE A 195 4.31 24.89 -5.56
N SER A 196 5.03 25.85 -6.11
CA SER A 196 6.35 26.21 -5.63
C SER A 196 6.44 27.72 -5.46
N ALA A 197 6.86 28.15 -4.28
CA ALA A 197 7.07 29.55 -3.95
C ALA A 197 8.53 29.76 -3.55
N LYS A 198 9.08 30.94 -3.86
CA LYS A 198 10.43 31.31 -3.43
C LYS A 198 10.39 31.76 -1.98
N ALA A 199 11.17 31.10 -1.12
CA ALA A 199 11.38 31.52 0.27
C ALA A 199 12.60 32.43 0.40
N ASN A 200 12.64 33.26 1.45
CA ASN A 200 13.84 34.02 1.80
C ASN A 200 14.92 33.05 2.32
N PRO A 201 16.14 33.04 1.76
CA PRO A 201 17.19 32.11 2.15
C PRO A 201 17.59 32.21 3.64
N ASN A 202 17.33 33.35 4.30
CA ASN A 202 17.61 33.54 5.73
C ASN A 202 16.66 32.76 6.66
N ILE A 203 15.63 32.10 6.13
CA ILE A 203 14.61 31.32 6.86
C ILE A 203 14.85 29.80 6.69
N ILE A 204 15.93 29.40 6.00
CA ILE A 204 16.26 28.01 5.66
C ILE A 204 17.46 27.54 6.49
N HIS A 205 17.27 26.56 7.38
CA HIS A 205 18.32 26.02 8.24
C HIS A 205 19.31 25.07 7.52
N HIS A 206 20.55 25.11 8.01
CA HIS A 206 21.83 24.59 7.48
C HIS A 206 22.03 23.07 7.24
N TRP A 207 21.01 22.20 7.27
CA TRP A 207 21.29 20.75 7.19
C TRP A 207 21.68 20.27 5.78
N SER A 208 21.33 21.03 4.74
CA SER A 208 21.82 20.84 3.38
C SER A 208 22.70 22.03 2.99
N SER A 209 24.01 21.92 3.18
CA SER A 209 24.98 22.74 2.43
C SER A 209 24.98 22.41 0.93
N ARG A 210 23.84 21.97 0.39
CA ARG A 210 23.56 21.77 -1.02
C ARG A 210 22.41 22.72 -1.35
N PRO A 211 22.48 23.47 -2.45
CA PRO A 211 21.32 24.22 -2.90
C PRO A 211 20.19 23.20 -3.02
N GLU A 212 19.13 23.37 -2.21
CA GLU A 212 17.90 22.64 -2.43
C GLU A 212 17.48 23.00 -3.84
N ILE A 213 17.68 22.06 -4.76
CA ILE A 213 17.03 22.06 -6.05
C ILE A 213 15.56 21.78 -5.74
N GLY A 214 14.87 22.80 -5.22
CA GLY A 214 13.47 22.95 -5.51
C GLY A 214 13.38 22.96 -7.03
N ILE A 215 12.59 22.06 -7.60
CA ILE A 215 12.30 22.09 -9.02
C ILE A 215 11.53 23.40 -9.25
N LEU A 216 12.28 24.45 -9.54
CA LEU A 216 11.81 25.80 -9.73
C LEU A 216 11.16 25.85 -11.10
N TYR A 217 9.85 25.71 -11.13
CA TYR A 217 9.10 26.19 -12.28
C TYR A 217 8.37 27.46 -11.86
N LYS A 218 8.89 28.59 -12.35
CA LYS A 218 8.30 29.90 -12.19
C LYS A 218 6.88 29.89 -12.78
N ALA A 219 5.85 30.03 -11.97
CA ALA A 219 4.67 30.73 -12.44
C ALA A 219 5.13 32.16 -12.70
N ASN A 220 5.09 32.64 -13.95
CA ASN A 220 5.33 34.03 -14.27
C ASN A 220 4.14 34.89 -13.77
N SER A 221 3.87 34.87 -12.47
CA SER A 221 3.23 35.99 -11.79
C SER A 221 4.38 36.87 -11.31
N THR A 222 5.02 37.55 -12.25
CA THR A 222 5.81 38.72 -11.92
C THR A 222 4.81 39.81 -11.58
N ASN A 223 4.60 40.09 -10.28
CA ASN A 223 3.96 41.31 -9.73
C ASN A 223 2.61 41.18 -9.00
N GLY A 224 2.18 40.00 -8.56
CA GLY A 224 1.00 39.92 -7.69
C GLY A 224 -0.33 40.27 -8.38
N ASP A 225 -0.37 40.16 -9.71
CA ASP A 225 -1.60 40.22 -10.47
C ASP A 225 -2.48 39.01 -10.15
N GLU A 226 -3.78 39.23 -9.97
CA GLU A 226 -4.74 38.15 -9.75
C GLU A 226 -4.76 37.22 -10.98
N ILE A 227 -4.50 35.93 -10.76
CA ILE A 227 -4.61 34.89 -11.79
C ILE A 227 -6.09 34.58 -12.00
N SER A 228 -6.55 34.64 -13.25
CA SER A 228 -7.94 34.32 -13.59
C SER A 228 -8.28 32.86 -13.32
N ASN A 229 -9.56 32.52 -13.10
CA ASN A 229 -9.99 31.13 -12.95
C ASN A 229 -9.62 30.27 -14.17
N GLU A 230 -9.71 30.83 -15.39
CA GLU A 230 -9.34 30.13 -16.62
C GLU A 230 -7.84 29.79 -16.66
N ASP A 231 -6.99 30.71 -16.19
CA ASP A 231 -5.56 30.48 -16.10
C ASP A 231 -5.20 29.48 -14.99
N TRP A 232 -5.95 29.49 -13.88
CA TRP A 232 -5.84 28.46 -12.84
C TRP A 232 -6.21 27.07 -13.36
N GLU A 233 -7.29 26.93 -14.13
CA GLU A 233 -7.68 25.67 -14.75
C GLU A 233 -6.58 25.15 -15.70
N LYS A 234 -6.07 26.01 -16.59
CA LYS A 234 -4.95 25.68 -17.49
C LYS A 234 -3.72 25.25 -16.70
N PHE A 235 -3.43 25.93 -15.59
CA PHE A 235 -2.32 25.59 -14.71
C PHE A 235 -2.50 24.19 -14.11
N VAL A 236 -3.65 23.92 -13.49
CA VAL A 236 -3.94 22.63 -12.85
C VAL A 236 -3.87 21.50 -13.87
N VAL A 237 -4.54 21.63 -15.02
CA VAL A 237 -4.52 20.61 -16.09
C VAL A 237 -3.10 20.32 -16.57
N LYS A 238 -2.25 21.34 -16.69
CA LYS A 238 -0.85 21.17 -17.14
C LYS A 238 0.08 20.59 -16.07
N ARG A 239 -0.28 20.74 -14.79
CA ARG A 239 0.62 20.47 -13.64
C ARG A 239 0.23 19.26 -12.82
N THR A 240 -1.00 18.77 -12.97
CA THR A 240 -1.46 17.61 -12.22
C THR A 240 -0.58 16.40 -12.52
N THR A 241 -0.18 15.73 -11.45
CA THR A 241 0.63 14.51 -11.46
C THR A 241 0.02 13.48 -10.52
N THR A 242 0.53 12.25 -10.61
CA THR A 242 0.22 11.18 -9.66
C THR A 242 0.69 11.57 -8.25
N ALA A 243 -0.13 11.25 -7.24
CA ALA A 243 0.32 11.28 -5.85
C ALA A 243 1.01 9.97 -5.43
N PHE A 244 1.21 9.05 -6.38
CA PHE A 244 1.69 7.69 -6.18
C PHE A 244 0.80 6.87 -5.25
N HIS A 245 -0.53 7.09 -5.33
CA HIS A 245 -1.54 6.33 -4.59
C HIS A 245 -2.52 5.59 -5.52
N PRO A 246 -2.06 4.87 -6.57
CA PRO A 246 -2.96 4.13 -7.42
C PRO A 246 -3.68 3.04 -6.63
N TYR A 247 -4.97 2.84 -6.88
CA TYR A 247 -5.81 1.87 -6.18
C TYR A 247 -6.94 1.32 -7.06
N GLY A 248 -7.67 0.32 -6.54
CA GLY A 248 -9.02 -0.03 -7.01
C GLY A 248 -9.14 -1.00 -8.17
N THR A 249 -8.02 -1.46 -8.73
CA THR A 249 -7.97 -2.34 -9.92
C THR A 249 -8.40 -3.78 -9.71
N VAL A 250 -8.55 -4.22 -8.46
CA VAL A 250 -9.07 -5.54 -8.05
C VAL A 250 -10.17 -5.34 -7.00
N LYS A 251 -11.11 -4.44 -7.31
CA LYS A 251 -12.14 -3.94 -6.39
C LYS A 251 -12.79 -5.01 -5.50
N MET A 252 -12.75 -4.81 -4.19
CA MET A 252 -13.54 -5.55 -3.21
C MET A 252 -14.97 -5.02 -3.20
N ALA A 253 -15.90 -5.83 -3.69
CA ALA A 253 -17.34 -5.56 -3.71
C ALA A 253 -18.09 -6.87 -3.98
N PRO A 254 -19.42 -6.93 -3.79
CA PRO A 254 -20.21 -8.03 -4.34
C PRO A 254 -19.98 -8.17 -5.84
N GLU A 255 -19.93 -9.41 -6.35
CA GLU A 255 -19.66 -9.70 -7.77
C GLU A 255 -20.63 -8.95 -8.71
N PHE A 256 -21.93 -8.92 -8.37
CA PHE A 256 -22.96 -8.18 -9.12
C PHE A 256 -22.79 -6.64 -9.10
N LYS A 257 -21.91 -6.12 -8.25
CA LYS A 257 -21.49 -4.70 -8.20
C LYS A 257 -20.08 -4.49 -8.77
N ASN A 258 -19.69 -5.31 -9.75
CA ASN A 258 -18.37 -5.29 -10.38
C ASN A 258 -17.23 -5.58 -9.40
N GLY A 259 -17.47 -6.46 -8.42
CA GLY A 259 -16.44 -6.93 -7.50
C GLY A 259 -15.55 -8.01 -8.10
N VAL A 260 -14.25 -7.96 -7.79
CA VAL A 260 -13.27 -8.97 -8.17
C VAL A 260 -12.94 -9.89 -6.98
N VAL A 261 -12.92 -9.34 -5.77
CA VAL A 261 -12.74 -10.11 -4.52
C VAL A 261 -13.91 -9.93 -3.57
N ASN A 262 -14.17 -10.97 -2.78
CA ASN A 262 -15.20 -10.97 -1.73
C ASN A 262 -14.69 -10.31 -0.42
N TYR A 263 -15.54 -10.26 0.62
CA TYR A 263 -15.18 -9.70 1.94
C TYR A 263 -14.11 -10.50 2.70
N ARG A 264 -13.77 -11.71 2.23
CA ARG A 264 -12.62 -12.51 2.70
C ARG A 264 -11.38 -12.32 1.82
N LEU A 265 -11.39 -11.38 0.88
CA LEU A 265 -10.28 -11.08 -0.03
C LEU A 265 -9.98 -12.18 -1.07
N GLN A 266 -10.91 -13.12 -1.25
CA GLN A 266 -10.78 -14.22 -2.19
C GLN A 266 -11.29 -13.80 -3.56
N VAL A 267 -10.56 -14.18 -4.61
CA VAL A 267 -10.97 -13.91 -6.00
C VAL A 267 -12.18 -14.76 -6.36
N TYR A 268 -13.22 -14.15 -6.92
CA TYR A 268 -14.46 -14.86 -7.24
C TYR A 268 -14.23 -16.04 -8.20
N SER A 269 -14.84 -17.19 -7.87
CA SER A 269 -14.73 -18.45 -8.62
C SER A 269 -13.32 -19.05 -8.72
N MET A 270 -12.38 -18.62 -7.86
CA MET A 270 -11.02 -19.15 -7.76
C MET A 270 -10.78 -19.73 -6.38
N LYS A 271 -10.26 -20.95 -6.31
CA LYS A 271 -9.80 -21.57 -5.06
C LYS A 271 -8.33 -21.28 -4.84
N ASN A 272 -7.95 -21.14 -3.56
CA ASN A 272 -6.58 -20.91 -3.11
C ASN A 272 -5.95 -19.61 -3.65
N LEU A 273 -6.75 -18.57 -3.92
CA LEU A 273 -6.25 -17.30 -4.44
C LEU A 273 -6.89 -16.10 -3.72
N ARG A 274 -6.03 -15.21 -3.20
CA ARG A 274 -6.42 -13.90 -2.63
C ARG A 274 -5.63 -12.76 -3.25
N VAL A 275 -6.18 -11.56 -3.12
CA VAL A 275 -5.46 -10.31 -3.38
C VAL A 275 -5.50 -9.47 -2.11
N VAL A 276 -4.32 -9.07 -1.62
CA VAL A 276 -4.15 -8.37 -0.34
C VAL A 276 -3.19 -7.20 -0.54
N ASP A 277 -3.70 -6.14 -1.15
CA ASP A 277 -3.00 -4.88 -1.33
C ASP A 277 -3.99 -3.74 -1.63
N VAL A 278 -3.49 -2.55 -1.94
CA VAL A 278 -4.28 -1.35 -2.25
C VAL A 278 -5.22 -1.50 -3.46
N SER A 279 -4.99 -2.46 -4.36
CA SER A 279 -5.83 -2.71 -5.54
C SER A 279 -7.26 -3.07 -5.17
N ILE A 280 -7.49 -3.60 -3.97
CA ILE A 280 -8.83 -4.03 -3.55
C ILE A 280 -9.73 -2.88 -3.11
N PHE A 281 -9.20 -1.68 -2.91
CA PHE A 281 -9.96 -0.59 -2.31
C PHE A 281 -11.14 -0.17 -3.20
N PRO A 282 -12.39 -0.22 -2.69
CA PRO A 282 -13.54 0.16 -3.51
C PRO A 282 -13.63 1.66 -3.75
N TYR A 283 -13.05 2.47 -2.86
CA TYR A 283 -13.00 3.93 -2.90
C TYR A 283 -11.66 4.42 -2.36
N ILE A 284 -11.26 5.63 -2.75
CA ILE A 284 -10.01 6.22 -2.26
C ILE A 284 -10.15 6.58 -0.77
N PRO A 285 -9.20 6.19 0.10
CA PRO A 285 -9.08 6.77 1.43
C PRO A 285 -8.70 8.25 1.29
N SER A 286 -9.19 9.16 2.14
CA SER A 286 -8.84 10.59 2.09
C SER A 286 -7.42 10.91 2.59
N ARG A 287 -6.48 9.97 2.43
CA ARG A 287 -5.09 9.97 2.95
C ARG A 287 -4.17 9.08 2.14
N ASN A 288 -2.86 9.22 2.39
CA ASN A 288 -1.84 8.32 1.88
C ASN A 288 -2.21 6.86 2.15
N THR A 289 -2.05 6.02 1.13
CA THR A 289 -2.60 4.65 1.11
C THR A 289 -1.78 3.64 1.92
N ASN A 290 -0.61 4.01 2.42
CA ASN A 290 0.27 3.10 3.16
C ASN A 290 -0.38 2.52 4.43
N VAL A 291 -0.91 3.38 5.32
CA VAL A 291 -1.54 2.92 6.57
C VAL A 291 -2.81 2.10 6.31
N PRO A 292 -3.77 2.55 5.46
CA PRO A 292 -4.92 1.73 5.09
C PRO A 292 -4.53 0.37 4.50
N THR A 293 -3.46 0.31 3.71
CA THR A 293 -2.98 -0.96 3.13
C THR A 293 -2.46 -1.88 4.23
N ALA A 294 -1.67 -1.36 5.18
CA ALA A 294 -1.22 -2.14 6.34
C ALA A 294 -2.37 -2.67 7.20
N MET A 295 -3.45 -1.89 7.37
CA MET A 295 -4.65 -2.32 8.09
C MET A 295 -5.35 -3.49 7.38
N VAL A 296 -5.47 -3.41 6.05
CA VAL A 296 -5.98 -4.52 5.23
C VAL A 296 -5.11 -5.75 5.35
N SER A 297 -3.79 -5.62 5.27
CA SER A 297 -2.85 -6.74 5.43
C SER A 297 -2.95 -7.39 6.81
N TRP A 298 -3.12 -6.59 7.87
CA TRP A 298 -3.37 -7.11 9.21
C TRP A 298 -4.67 -7.90 9.27
N ARG A 299 -5.79 -7.35 8.75
CA ARG A 299 -7.07 -8.06 8.74
C ARG A 299 -7.01 -9.34 7.91
N ALA A 300 -6.35 -9.29 6.76
CA ALA A 300 -6.11 -10.45 5.90
C ALA A 300 -5.40 -11.57 6.66
N SER A 301 -4.34 -11.25 7.43
CA SER A 301 -3.63 -12.25 8.24
C SER A 301 -4.56 -13.02 9.19
N GLN A 302 -5.53 -12.33 9.81
CA GLN A 302 -6.51 -12.96 10.70
C GLN A 302 -7.45 -13.88 9.92
N LEU A 303 -7.98 -13.41 8.78
CA LEU A 303 -8.86 -14.21 7.91
C LEU A 303 -8.16 -15.48 7.39
N ILE A 304 -6.88 -15.37 7.05
CA ILE A 304 -6.05 -16.49 6.57
C ILE A 304 -5.86 -17.51 7.71
N ILE A 305 -5.55 -17.05 8.93
CA ILE A 305 -5.43 -17.92 10.10
C ILE A 305 -6.77 -18.62 10.40
N GLU A 306 -7.89 -17.87 10.41
CA GLU A 306 -9.23 -18.43 10.60
C GLU A 306 -9.54 -19.53 9.58
N ASP A 307 -9.28 -19.27 8.28
CA ASP A 307 -9.56 -20.22 7.21
C ASP A 307 -8.62 -21.43 7.25
N TYR A 308 -7.36 -21.23 7.62
CA TYR A 308 -6.38 -22.32 7.74
C TYR A 308 -6.72 -23.26 8.91
N THR A 309 -7.12 -22.73 10.06
CA THR A 309 -7.52 -23.55 11.22
C THR A 309 -8.74 -24.42 10.90
N LYS A 310 -9.75 -23.88 10.21
CA LYS A 310 -10.92 -24.63 9.75
C LYS A 310 -10.60 -25.73 8.74
N LYS A 311 -9.49 -25.62 8.00
CA LYS A 311 -9.04 -26.70 7.10
C LYS A 311 -8.35 -27.83 7.87
N ILE A 312 -7.90 -27.61 9.11
CA ILE A 312 -7.20 -28.59 9.94
C ILE A 312 -8.17 -29.40 10.80
N GLU A 313 -9.22 -28.75 11.31
CA GLU A 313 -10.37 -29.39 11.96
C GLU A 313 -11.11 -30.34 10.99
#